data_AF-A0A149RV97-F1
#
_entry.id   AF-A0A149RV97-F1
#
_cell.length_a   1.000
_cell.length_b   1.000
_cell.length_c   1.000
_cell.angle_alpha   90.00
_cell.angle_beta   90.00
_cell.angle_gamma   90.00
#
_symmetry.space_group_name_H-M   'P 1'
#
loop_
_entity.id
_entity.type
_entity.pdbx_description
1 polymer ?
#
loop_
_entity_poly.entity_id
_entity_poly.type
_entity_poly.pdbx_seq_one_letter_code
_entity_poly.pdbx_strand_id
1 'polypeptide(L)'
;MTDQTQTPDRAPETDVSDRELLQNLLARSDEQGEEIRFISEKLSILIELLTPSEKGDGPTLDDILARLVELMKDQEPVIRRIDHTTARNNDLLEGRKVRPKTEDGRTS
;
A
#
# COMPACT_ATOMS: atom_id res chain seq x y z
N MET A 1 -1.02 44.47 -51.87
CA MET A 1 -1.03 44.83 -50.44
C MET A 1 -1.82 43.77 -49.73
N THR A 2 -1.13 42.76 -49.20
CA THR A 2 -1.71 41.67 -48.41
C THR A 2 -1.10 41.77 -47.04
N ASP A 3 -1.90 41.97 -46.02
CA ASP A 3 -1.51 41.56 -44.67
C ASP A 3 -2.71 40.86 -44.04
N GLN A 4 -2.60 39.54 -43.99
CA GLN A 4 -3.49 38.69 -43.23
C GLN A 4 -3.01 38.75 -41.78
N THR A 5 -3.82 39.29 -40.88
CA THR A 5 -3.61 39.13 -39.45
C THR A 5 -3.87 37.68 -39.08
N GLN A 6 -2.77 36.92 -38.98
CA GLN A 6 -2.75 35.55 -38.50
C GLN A 6 -3.03 35.54 -36.99
N THR A 7 -4.19 35.04 -36.61
CA THR A 7 -4.52 34.69 -35.23
C THR A 7 -3.51 33.64 -34.73
N PRO A 8 -2.90 33.79 -33.54
CA PRO A 8 -2.03 32.75 -33.02
C PRO A 8 -2.88 31.55 -32.60
N ASP A 9 -2.76 30.47 -33.36
CA ASP A 9 -3.25 29.14 -33.05
C ASP A 9 -2.57 28.67 -31.74
N ARG A 10 -3.33 28.59 -30.65
CA ARG A 10 -2.83 28.27 -29.32
C ARG A 10 -2.58 26.76 -29.24
N ALA A 11 -1.33 26.41 -28.99
CA ALA A 11 -0.74 25.07 -29.01
C ALA A 11 -1.46 24.00 -28.14
N PRO A 12 -1.34 22.70 -28.49
CA PRO A 12 -2.07 21.53 -27.96
C PRO A 12 -1.63 21.01 -26.57
N GLU A 13 -0.83 21.76 -25.80
CA GLU A 13 -0.18 21.23 -24.59
C GLU A 13 -1.15 20.91 -23.43
N THR A 14 -2.32 21.54 -23.39
CA THR A 14 -3.33 21.28 -22.35
C THR A 14 -4.01 19.92 -22.52
N ASP A 15 -4.19 19.46 -23.76
CA ASP A 15 -4.95 18.23 -24.07
C ASP A 15 -4.14 16.96 -23.73
N VAL A 16 -2.81 17.04 -23.85
CA VAL A 16 -1.89 15.97 -23.45
C VAL A 16 -1.83 15.84 -21.93
N SER A 17 -1.77 16.96 -21.21
CA SER A 17 -1.74 17.00 -19.74
C SER A 17 -3.01 16.42 -19.12
N ASP A 18 -4.19 16.77 -19.65
CA ASP A 18 -5.46 16.24 -19.15
C ASP A 18 -5.60 14.74 -19.41
N ARG A 19 -5.10 14.27 -20.55
CA ARG A 19 -5.07 12.86 -20.90
C ARG A 19 -4.15 12.03 -19.99
N GLU A 20 -2.99 12.57 -19.59
CA GLU A 20 -2.09 11.94 -18.64
C GLU A 20 -2.69 11.89 -17.23
N LEU A 21 -3.36 12.96 -16.80
CA LEU A 21 -4.08 12.99 -15.53
C LEU A 21 -5.19 11.93 -15.47
N LEU A 22 -5.97 11.77 -16.54
CA LEU A 22 -7.01 10.75 -16.63
C LEU A 22 -6.44 9.33 -16.61
N GLN A 23 -5.33 9.08 -17.33
CA GLN A 23 -4.67 7.77 -17.30
C GLN A 23 -4.14 7.42 -15.91
N ASN A 24 -3.52 8.38 -15.22
CA ASN A 24 -3.05 8.18 -13.85
C ASN A 24 -4.22 7.94 -12.88
N LEU A 25 -5.36 8.61 -13.07
CA LEU A 25 -6.55 8.40 -12.24
C LEU A 25 -7.13 6.99 -12.45
N LEU A 26 -7.21 6.53 -13.70
CA LEU A 26 -7.69 5.20 -14.04
C LEU A 26 -6.76 4.12 -13.49
N ALA A 27 -5.45 4.26 -13.66
CA ALA A 27 -4.47 3.32 -13.12
C ALA A 27 -4.58 3.20 -11.59
N ARG A 28 -4.73 4.33 -10.88
CA ARG A 28 -4.95 4.32 -9.43
C ARG A 28 -6.28 3.68 -9.03
N SER A 29 -7.33 3.87 -9.83
CA SER A 29 -8.63 3.23 -9.59
C SER A 29 -8.56 1.71 -9.77
N ASP A 30 -7.80 1.24 -10.77
CA ASP A 30 -7.59 -0.19 -11.01
C ASP A 30 -6.78 -0.81 -9.86
N GLU A 31 -5.70 -0.15 -9.43
CA GLU A 31 -4.91 -0.56 -8.26
C GLU A 31 -5.79 -0.66 -6.99
N GLN A 32 -6.64 0.34 -6.73
CA GLN A 32 -7.59 0.31 -5.62
C GLN A 32 -8.61 -0.83 -5.76
N GLY A 33 -9.08 -1.11 -6.98
CA GLY A 33 -9.97 -2.22 -7.26
C GLY A 33 -9.35 -3.58 -6.91
N GLU A 34 -8.08 -3.77 -7.25
CA GLU A 34 -7.34 -5.00 -6.90
C GLU A 34 -7.06 -5.09 -5.39
N GLU A 35 -6.71 -3.99 -4.72
CA GLU A 35 -6.58 -3.96 -3.26
C GLU A 35 -7.89 -4.32 -2.55
N ILE A 36 -9.01 -3.76 -2.99
CA ILE A 36 -10.35 -4.07 -2.44
C ILE A 36 -10.70 -5.54 -2.67
N ARG A 37 -10.42 -6.07 -3.87
CA ARG A 37 -10.66 -7.50 -4.18
C ARG A 37 -9.83 -8.40 -3.26
N PHE A 38 -8.55 -8.09 -3.09
CA PHE A 38 -7.66 -8.81 -2.20
C PHE A 38 -8.16 -8.78 -0.74
N ILE A 39 -8.55 -7.61 -0.24
CA ILE A 39 -9.11 -7.46 1.11
C ILE A 39 -10.40 -8.30 1.26
N SER A 40 -11.29 -8.24 0.27
CA SER A 40 -12.53 -9.02 0.26
C SER A 40 -12.26 -10.52 0.31
N GLU A 41 -11.28 -11.02 -0.44
CA GLU A 41 -10.90 -12.43 -0.44
C GLU A 41 -10.38 -12.87 0.93
N LYS A 42 -9.52 -12.07 1.56
CA LYS A 42 -9.02 -12.35 2.91
C LYS A 42 -10.11 -12.33 3.97
N LEU A 43 -11.07 -11.40 3.86
CA LEU A 43 -12.21 -11.32 4.77
C LEU A 43 -13.14 -12.53 4.63
N SER A 44 -13.40 -13.02 3.41
CA SER A 44 -14.20 -14.23 3.19
C SER A 44 -13.59 -15.45 3.87
N ILE A 45 -12.27 -15.65 3.74
CA ILE A 45 -11.54 -16.73 4.41
C ILE A 45 -11.67 -16.60 5.93
N LEU A 46 -11.54 -15.38 6.47
CA LEU A 46 -11.65 -15.14 7.90
C LEU A 46 -13.06 -15.46 8.42
N ILE A 47 -14.10 -15.09 7.67
CA ILE A 47 -15.50 -15.39 8.03
C ILE A 47 -15.74 -16.90 8.05
N GLU A 48 -15.26 -17.64 7.04
CA GLU A 48 -15.37 -19.09 6.97
C GLU A 48 -14.66 -19.77 8.15
N LEU A 49 -13.47 -19.27 8.51
CA LEU A 49 -12.67 -19.76 9.62
C LEU A 49 -13.36 -19.54 10.99
N LEU A 50 -13.95 -18.36 11.18
CA LEU A 50 -14.57 -17.93 12.44
C LEU A 50 -16.04 -18.36 12.56
N THR A 51 -16.67 -18.73 11.46
CA THR A 51 -18.10 -19.09 11.37
C THR A 51 -18.26 -20.40 10.59
N PRO A 52 -17.75 -21.53 11.10
CA PRO A 52 -17.85 -22.81 10.40
C PRO A 52 -19.33 -23.18 10.21
N SER A 53 -19.67 -23.71 9.04
CA SER A 53 -21.04 -24.11 8.70
C SER A 53 -21.54 -25.30 9.54
N GLU A 54 -20.64 -26.12 10.06
CA GLU A 54 -20.96 -27.27 10.90
C GLU A 54 -20.23 -27.22 12.26
N LYS A 55 -20.92 -27.62 13.33
CA LYS A 55 -20.30 -27.79 14.65
C LYS A 55 -19.28 -28.94 14.59
N GLY A 56 -18.00 -28.60 14.51
CA GLY A 56 -16.89 -29.57 14.52
C GLY A 56 -15.98 -29.51 13.30
N ASP A 57 -16.37 -28.79 12.24
CA ASP A 57 -15.56 -28.61 11.01
C ASP A 57 -14.75 -27.31 11.00
N GLY A 58 -14.81 -26.54 12.08
CA GLY A 58 -13.97 -25.36 12.26
C GLY A 58 -12.53 -25.75 12.61
N PRO A 59 -11.55 -24.92 12.23
CA PRO A 59 -10.18 -25.11 12.68
C PRO A 59 -10.14 -25.14 14.19
N THR A 60 -9.31 -26.03 14.72
CA THR A 60 -9.12 -26.13 16.15
C THR A 60 -8.49 -24.84 16.67
N LEU A 61 -8.59 -24.62 17.99
CA LEU A 61 -7.87 -23.52 18.63
C LEU A 61 -6.37 -23.57 18.29
N ASP A 62 -5.79 -24.76 18.17
CA ASP A 62 -4.38 -24.95 17.82
C ASP A 62 -4.09 -24.52 16.37
N ASP A 63 -4.99 -24.81 15.42
CA ASP A 63 -4.86 -24.36 14.03
C ASP A 63 -4.92 -22.83 13.92
N ILE A 64 -5.82 -22.20 14.69
CA ILE A 64 -5.95 -20.75 14.76
C ILE A 64 -4.69 -20.12 15.39
N LEU A 65 -4.19 -20.71 16.47
CA LEU A 65 -2.97 -20.25 17.15
C LEU A 65 -1.72 -20.40 16.27
N ALA A 66 -1.59 -21.52 15.54
CA ALA A 66 -0.51 -21.73 14.59
C ALA A 66 -0.51 -20.66 13.49
N ARG A 67 -1.69 -20.36 12.94
CA ARG A 67 -1.83 -19.35 11.88
C ARG A 67 -1.59 -17.93 12.39
N LEU A 68 -1.98 -17.61 13.62
CA LEU A 68 -1.64 -16.36 14.29
C LEU A 68 -0.13 -16.19 14.45
N VAL A 69 0.58 -17.25 14.84
CA VAL A 69 2.05 -17.23 14.98
C VAL A 69 2.73 -16.99 13.63
N GLU A 70 2.26 -17.63 12.55
CA GLU A 70 2.77 -17.37 11.19
C GLU A 70 2.53 -15.92 10.77
N LEU A 71 1.30 -15.41 10.96
CA LEU A 71 0.95 -14.04 10.58
C LEU A 71 1.80 -13.00 11.35
N MET A 72 2.08 -13.23 12.63
CA MET A 72 2.93 -12.35 13.43
C MET A 72 4.40 -12.38 13.01
N LYS A 73 4.93 -13.54 12.58
CA LYS A 73 6.29 -13.65 12.05
C LYS A 73 6.46 -12.83 10.77
N ASP A 74 5.47 -12.90 9.87
CA ASP A 74 5.48 -12.15 8.62
C ASP A 74 5.35 -10.63 8.84
N GLN A 75 4.87 -10.20 10.00
CA GLN A 75 4.76 -8.79 10.38
C GLN A 75 6.04 -8.19 10.98
N GLU A 76 7.03 -9.01 11.33
CA GLU A 76 8.29 -8.53 11.92
C GLU A 76 8.99 -7.45 11.06
N PRO A 77 9.11 -7.57 9.72
CA PRO A 77 9.69 -6.52 8.89
C PRO A 77 8.88 -5.22 8.89
N VAL A 78 7.55 -5.32 9.02
CA VAL A 78 6.65 -4.15 9.09
C VAL A 78 6.85 -3.42 10.41
N ILE A 79 6.89 -4.17 11.53
CA ILE A 79 7.13 -3.62 12.87
C ILE A 79 8.49 -2.93 12.93
N ARG A 80 9.56 -3.57 12.46
CA ARG A 80 10.91 -2.95 12.41
C ARG A 80 10.93 -1.65 11.59
N ARG A 81 10.18 -1.60 10.49
CA ARG A 81 10.06 -0.39 9.67
C ARG A 81 9.33 0.74 10.40
N ILE A 82 8.28 0.42 11.15
CA ILE A 82 7.54 1.38 11.99
C ILE A 82 8.46 1.92 13.09
N ASP A 83 9.19 1.05 13.80
CA ASP A 83 10.11 1.46 14.85
C ASP A 83 11.18 2.42 14.32
N HIS A 84 11.79 2.07 13.18
CA HIS A 84 12.77 2.94 12.53
C HIS A 84 12.19 4.31 12.15
N THR A 85 10.99 4.32 11.57
CA THR A 85 10.33 5.55 11.12
C THR A 85 9.96 6.43 12.32
N THR A 86 9.41 5.82 13.37
CA THR A 86 9.05 6.50 14.62
C THR A 86 10.29 7.08 15.30
N ALA A 87 11.38 6.32 15.42
CA ALA A 87 12.63 6.78 16.00
C ALA A 87 13.22 7.97 15.23
N ARG A 88 13.23 7.90 13.89
CA ARG A 88 13.65 9.00 13.03
C ARG A 88 12.79 10.25 13.23
N ASN A 89 11.47 10.09 13.28
CA ASN A 89 10.56 11.22 13.44
C ASN A 89 10.73 11.89 14.81
N ASN A 90 10.94 11.12 15.87
CA ASN A 90 11.25 11.65 17.20
C ASN A 90 12.58 12.41 17.20
N ASP A 91 13.63 11.87 16.56
CA ASP A 91 14.90 12.58 16.44
C ASP A 91 14.75 13.93 15.71
N LEU A 92 13.92 14.00 14.65
CA LEU A 92 13.61 15.25 13.95
C LEU A 92 12.82 16.24 14.82
N LEU A 93 11.80 15.78 15.53
CA LEU A 93 10.96 16.62 16.40
C LEU A 93 11.76 17.20 17.57
N GLU A 94 12.73 16.44 18.08
CA GLU A 94 13.62 16.86 19.17
C GLU A 94 14.83 17.67 18.68
N GLY A 95 14.96 17.92 17.36
CA GLY A 95 16.08 18.66 16.77
C GLY A 95 17.43 17.91 16.86
N ARG A 96 17.41 16.60 17.12
CA ARG A 96 18.60 15.74 17.14
C ARG A 96 19.01 15.34 15.74
N LYS A 97 20.30 14.99 15.57
CA LYS A 97 20.80 14.41 14.32
C LYS A 97 20.17 13.03 14.12
N VAL A 98 19.50 12.82 12.99
CA VAL A 98 18.88 11.53 12.63
C VAL A 98 19.95 10.45 12.52
N ARG A 99 19.74 9.34 13.25
CA ARG A 99 20.60 8.17 13.18
C ARG A 99 20.39 7.44 11.83
N PRO A 100 21.47 7.02 11.16
CA PRO A 100 21.35 6.25 9.92
C PRO A 100 20.69 4.90 10.20
N LYS A 101 19.96 4.38 9.21
CA LYS A 101 19.35 3.05 9.28
C LYS A 101 20.46 2.02 9.47
N THR A 102 20.52 1.39 10.64
CA THR A 102 21.36 0.22 10.82
C THR A 102 20.79 -0.88 9.94
N GLU A 103 21.55 -1.36 8.95
CA GLU A 103 21.22 -2.60 8.28
C GLU A 103 21.42 -3.73 9.31
N ASP A 104 20.34 -4.20 9.90
CA ASP A 104 20.37 -5.41 10.72
C ASP A 104 20.98 -6.52 9.86
N GLY A 105 22.16 -6.99 10.28
CA GLY A 105 22.97 -7.94 9.54
C GLY A 105 22.18 -9.19 9.16
N ARG A 106 21.99 -9.37 7.84
CA ARG A 106 21.90 -10.70 7.25
C ARG A 106 23.30 -11.29 7.27
N THR A 107 23.65 -12.00 8.34
CA THR A 107 24.66 -13.05 8.24
C THR A 107 23.96 -14.33 7.82
N SER A 108 24.53 -14.95 6.78
CA SER A 108 24.15 -16.20 6.13
C SER A 108 23.96 -17.39 7.07
#